data_AF-A0A662CCS4-F1
#
_entry.id   AF-A0A662CCS4-F1
#
_cell.length_a   1.000
_cell.length_b   1.000
_cell.length_c   1.000
_cell.angle_alpha   90.00
_cell.angle_beta   90.00
_cell.angle_gamma   90.00
#
_symmetry.space_group_name_H-M   'P 1'
#
loop_
_entity.id
_entity.type
_entity.pdbx_description
1 polymer ?
#
loop_
_entity_poly.entity_id
_entity_poly.type
_entity_poly.pdbx_seq_one_letter_code
_entity_poly.pdbx_strand_id
1 'polypeptide(L)'
;MFGLDRLDTLFVIWAFSLQIILIIHFAIRKSLFESYTKRFGWIIYALCLPALILSIVLLVEGKSWSFWLGGFLFVIWSAYGYWIDYIKGINWRKPLRKDIMFPYVTLYLSPIMFYWWPLALLYKPLWYVFGVLFVIGSVLNIRSH
;
A
#
# COMPACT_ATOMS: atom_id res chain seq x y z
N MET A 1 -19.82 12.80 14.81
CA MET A 1 -18.81 12.25 13.87
C MET A 1 -18.85 13.06 12.59
N PHE A 2 -17.72 13.26 11.91
CA PHE A 2 -17.43 14.27 10.87
C PHE A 2 -18.28 14.25 9.57
N GLY A 3 -19.56 13.86 9.60
CA GLY A 3 -20.42 13.77 8.42
C GLY A 3 -20.08 12.62 7.46
N LEU A 4 -19.15 11.74 7.84
CA LEU A 4 -18.76 10.56 7.07
C LEU A 4 -19.85 9.49 7.15
N ASP A 5 -20.17 8.89 6.00
CA ASP A 5 -21.02 7.71 5.99
C ASP A 5 -20.25 6.44 6.37
N ARG A 6 -20.97 5.31 6.43
CA ARG A 6 -20.39 4.01 6.82
C ARG A 6 -19.27 3.56 5.88
N LEU A 7 -19.42 3.79 4.58
CA LEU A 7 -18.48 3.36 3.56
C LEU A 7 -17.24 4.26 3.53
N ASP A 8 -17.41 5.56 3.74
CA ASP A 8 -16.31 6.51 3.92
C ASP A 8 -15.48 6.15 5.15
N THR A 9 -16.16 5.83 6.26
CA THR A 9 -15.51 5.36 7.48
C THR A 9 -14.70 4.09 7.24
N LEU A 10 -15.27 3.13 6.52
CA LEU A 10 -14.60 1.88 6.16
C LEU A 10 -13.36 2.13 5.29
N PHE A 11 -13.47 2.99 4.28
CA PHE A 11 -12.35 3.40 3.42
C PHE A 11 -11.23 4.07 4.24
N VAL A 12 -11.58 5.01 5.13
CA VAL A 12 -10.61 5.71 5.98
C VAL A 12 -9.89 4.73 6.91
N ILE A 13 -10.62 3.85 7.60
CA ILE A 13 -10.03 2.83 8.48
C ILE A 13 -9.04 1.98 7.71
N TRP A 14 -9.42 1.50 6.52
CA TRP A 14 -8.56 0.68 5.69
C TRP A 14 -7.32 1.42 5.19
N ALA A 15 -7.49 2.64 4.67
CA ALA A 15 -6.39 3.47 4.17
C ALA A 15 -5.32 3.68 5.26
N PHE A 16 -5.73 4.09 6.46
CA PHE A 16 -4.82 4.29 7.58
C PHE A 16 -4.21 2.99 8.10
N SER A 17 -4.99 1.90 8.17
CA SER A 17 -4.47 0.59 8.58
C SER A 17 -3.37 0.12 7.64
N LEU A 18 -3.59 0.22 6.33
CA LEU A 18 -2.58 -0.14 5.33
C LEU A 18 -1.31 0.71 5.50
N GLN A 19 -1.45 2.02 5.65
CA GLN A 19 -0.31 2.92 5.80
C GLN A 19 0.49 2.63 7.07
N ILE A 20 -0.18 2.36 8.19
CA ILE A 20 0.45 2.00 9.46
C ILE A 20 1.17 0.65 9.33
N ILE A 21 0.55 -0.36 8.71
CA ILE A 21 1.17 -1.68 8.50
C ILE A 21 2.44 -1.54 7.64
N LEU A 22 2.42 -0.72 6.59
CA LEU A 22 3.59 -0.45 5.76
C LEU A 22 4.72 0.22 6.57
N ILE A 23 4.39 1.22 7.39
CA ILE A 23 5.37 1.87 8.28
C ILE A 23 6.01 0.86 9.22
N ILE A 24 5.19 0.04 9.89
CA ILE A 24 5.67 -1.01 10.80
C ILE A 24 6.58 -1.98 10.05
N HIS A 25 6.16 -2.43 8.86
CA HIS A 25 6.95 -3.33 8.03
C HIS A 25 8.32 -2.73 7.69
N PHE A 26 8.38 -1.48 7.23
CA PHE A 26 9.66 -0.82 6.90
C PHE A 26 10.53 -0.55 8.12
N ALA A 27 9.93 -0.22 9.27
CA ALA A 27 10.65 -0.03 10.52
C ALA A 27 11.33 -1.33 11.00
N ILE A 28 10.61 -2.45 10.96
CA ILE A 28 11.11 -3.77 11.39
C ILE A 28 12.12 -4.33 10.39
N ARG A 29 11.90 -4.14 9.09
CA ARG A 29 12.76 -4.68 8.03
C ARG A 29 14.23 -4.30 8.22
N LYS A 30 14.52 -3.09 8.72
CA LYS A 30 15.90 -2.64 8.96
C LYS A 30 16.64 -3.47 10.01
N SER A 31 15.97 -3.95 11.07
CA SER A 31 16.64 -4.65 12.18
C SER A 31 16.74 -6.18 12.00
N LEU A 32 15.94 -6.78 11.12
CA LEU A 32 15.84 -8.24 10.95
C LEU A 32 16.20 -8.74 9.54
N PHE A 33 17.08 -8.00 8.85
CA PHE A 33 17.30 -7.95 7.40
C PHE A 33 17.18 -9.30 6.63
N GLU A 34 17.71 -10.40 7.15
CA GLU A 34 17.75 -11.68 6.41
C GLU A 34 16.61 -12.67 6.76
N SER A 35 16.18 -12.74 8.02
CA SER A 35 15.21 -13.75 8.47
C SER A 35 13.76 -13.31 8.31
N TYR A 36 13.48 -12.01 8.52
CA TYR A 36 12.11 -11.48 8.52
C TYR A 36 11.56 -11.29 7.10
N THR A 37 12.35 -10.72 6.19
CA THR A 37 11.92 -10.43 4.81
C THR A 37 11.60 -11.70 4.03
N LYS A 38 12.39 -12.76 4.19
CA LYS A 38 12.13 -14.06 3.54
C LYS A 38 10.91 -14.77 4.13
N ARG A 39 10.66 -14.66 5.43
CA ARG A 39 9.59 -15.43 6.12
C ARG A 39 8.24 -14.72 6.15
N PHE A 40 8.22 -13.40 6.23
CA PHE A 40 6.99 -12.61 6.46
C PHE A 40 6.73 -11.52 5.40
N GLY A 41 7.66 -11.26 4.49
CA GLY A 41 7.47 -10.24 3.44
C GLY A 41 6.24 -10.49 2.55
N TRP A 42 5.86 -11.76 2.35
CA TRP A 42 4.69 -12.16 1.58
C TRP A 42 3.37 -11.66 2.17
N ILE A 43 3.32 -11.39 3.49
CA ILE A 43 2.12 -10.87 4.16
C ILE A 43 1.72 -9.52 3.55
N ILE A 44 2.70 -8.68 3.19
CA ILE A 44 2.41 -7.37 2.57
C ILE A 44 1.72 -7.55 1.22
N TYR A 45 2.10 -8.57 0.46
CA TYR A 45 1.42 -8.90 -0.79
C TYR A 45 0.00 -9.44 -0.54
N ALA A 46 -0.19 -10.26 0.49
CA ALA A 46 -1.48 -10.83 0.86
C ALA A 46 -2.52 -9.78 1.30
N LEU A 47 -2.08 -8.59 1.74
CA LEU A 47 -2.99 -7.47 2.05
C LEU A 47 -3.80 -6.99 0.82
N CYS A 48 -3.46 -7.40 -0.40
CA CYS A 48 -4.30 -7.15 -1.56
C CYS A 48 -5.67 -7.84 -1.48
N LEU A 49 -5.81 -8.95 -0.73
CA LEU A 49 -7.08 -9.66 -0.58
C LEU A 49 -8.11 -8.82 0.18
N PRO A 50 -7.86 -8.37 1.42
CA PRO A 50 -8.78 -7.46 2.11
C PRO A 50 -8.97 -6.14 1.35
N ALA A 51 -7.93 -5.62 0.68
CA ALA A 51 -8.04 -4.43 -0.18
C ALA A 51 -9.04 -4.62 -1.32
N LEU A 52 -8.99 -5.79 -1.99
CA LEU A 52 -9.87 -6.14 -3.09
C LEU A 52 -11.30 -6.32 -2.61
N ILE A 53 -11.50 -7.02 -1.49
CA ILE A 53 -12.84 -7.19 -0.89
C ILE A 53 -13.46 -5.83 -0.59
N LEU A 54 -12.71 -4.94 0.07
CA LEU A 54 -13.16 -3.58 0.36
C LEU A 54 -13.50 -2.80 -0.91
N SER A 55 -12.67 -2.93 -1.94
CA SER A 55 -12.89 -2.27 -3.23
C SER A 55 -14.15 -2.77 -3.94
N ILE A 56 -14.42 -4.08 -3.90
CA ILE A 56 -15.66 -4.66 -4.45
C ILE A 56 -16.88 -4.14 -3.70
N VAL A 57 -16.83 -4.08 -2.36
CA VAL A 57 -17.93 -3.52 -1.55
C VAL A 57 -18.19 -2.06 -1.94
N LEU A 58 -17.15 -1.23 -2.02
CA LEU A 58 -17.28 0.18 -2.40
C LEU A 58 -17.82 0.35 -3.83
N LEU A 59 -17.40 -0.51 -4.76
CA LEU A 59 -17.88 -0.51 -6.14
C LEU A 59 -19.36 -0.86 -6.23
N VAL A 60 -19.80 -1.95 -5.57
CA VAL A 60 -21.19 -2.43 -5.61
C VAL A 60 -22.14 -1.42 -4.98
N GLU A 61 -21.70 -0.73 -3.93
CA GLU A 61 -22.47 0.32 -3.26
C GLU A 61 -22.41 1.69 -3.99
N GLY A 62 -21.79 1.74 -5.19
CA GLY A 62 -21.85 2.91 -6.07
C GLY A 62 -20.91 4.06 -5.71
N LYS A 63 -19.86 3.83 -4.90
CA LYS A 63 -18.84 4.86 -4.65
C LYS A 63 -18.06 5.17 -5.92
N SER A 64 -17.58 6.42 -6.02
CA SER A 64 -16.72 6.86 -7.13
C SER A 64 -15.46 5.99 -7.25
N TRP A 65 -14.96 5.84 -8.47
CA TRP A 65 -13.76 5.08 -8.82
C TRP A 65 -12.53 5.45 -7.99
N SER A 66 -12.46 6.71 -7.55
CA SER A 66 -11.38 7.20 -6.70
C SER A 66 -11.26 6.40 -5.39
N PHE A 67 -12.36 5.84 -4.87
CA PHE A 67 -12.38 5.11 -3.60
C PHE A 67 -12.11 3.61 -3.72
N TRP A 68 -12.46 2.98 -4.85
CA TRP A 68 -12.35 1.53 -5.00
C TRP A 68 -11.23 1.07 -5.93
N LEU A 69 -10.69 1.93 -6.81
CA LEU A 69 -9.66 1.49 -7.76
C LEU A 69 -8.35 1.07 -7.07
N GLY A 70 -8.08 1.60 -5.88
CA GLY A 70 -6.88 1.30 -5.09
C GLY A 70 -6.68 -0.19 -4.80
N GLY A 71 -7.72 -0.95 -4.46
CA GLY A 71 -7.54 -2.39 -4.17
C GLY A 71 -7.26 -3.23 -5.40
N PHE A 72 -7.85 -2.90 -6.55
CA PHE A 72 -7.52 -3.56 -7.81
C PHE A 72 -6.07 -3.29 -8.23
N LEU A 73 -5.61 -2.05 -8.11
CA LEU A 73 -4.20 -1.71 -8.36
C LEU A 73 -3.26 -2.42 -7.39
N PHE A 74 -3.68 -2.60 -6.14
CA PHE A 74 -2.93 -3.38 -5.16
C PHE A 74 -2.78 -4.84 -5.62
N VAL A 75 -3.83 -5.49 -6.14
CA VAL A 75 -3.71 -6.85 -6.68
C VAL A 75 -2.65 -6.93 -7.79
N ILE A 76 -2.65 -5.97 -8.73
CA ILE A 76 -1.65 -5.93 -9.82
C ILE A 76 -0.24 -5.79 -9.26
N TRP A 77 -0.03 -4.87 -8.32
CA TRP A 77 1.26 -4.70 -7.66
C TRP A 77 1.68 -5.95 -6.91
N SER A 78 0.79 -6.55 -6.11
CA SER A 78 1.08 -7.74 -5.32
C SER A 78 1.45 -8.92 -6.20
N ALA A 79 0.75 -9.12 -7.32
CA ALA A 79 1.08 -10.18 -8.27
C ALA A 79 2.47 -9.97 -8.87
N TYR A 80 2.78 -8.75 -9.34
CA TYR A 80 4.08 -8.41 -9.92
C TYR A 80 5.22 -8.52 -8.89
N GLY A 81 5.04 -7.93 -7.71
CA GLY A 81 6.04 -7.93 -6.65
C GLY A 81 6.32 -9.32 -6.11
N TYR A 82 5.27 -10.11 -5.85
CA TYR A 82 5.40 -11.51 -5.43
C TYR A 82 6.13 -12.35 -6.48
N TRP A 83 5.79 -12.17 -7.76
CA TRP A 83 6.45 -12.87 -8.86
C TRP A 83 7.96 -12.58 -8.90
N ILE A 84 8.35 -11.30 -8.81
CA ILE A 84 9.76 -10.90 -8.85
C ILE A 84 10.53 -11.38 -7.60
N ASP A 85 10.00 -11.12 -6.41
CA ASP A 85 10.72 -11.34 -5.15
C ASP A 85 10.72 -12.81 -4.70
N TYR A 86 9.63 -13.57 -4.92
CA TYR A 86 9.47 -14.95 -4.42
C TYR A 86 9.56 -16.02 -5.50
N ILE A 87 8.97 -15.80 -6.68
CA ILE A 87 8.97 -16.83 -7.73
C ILE A 87 10.26 -16.78 -8.56
N LYS A 88 10.67 -15.59 -8.99
CA LYS A 88 11.91 -15.40 -9.74
C LYS A 88 13.13 -15.19 -8.84
N GLY A 89 12.94 -14.76 -7.59
CA GLY A 89 14.03 -14.54 -6.64
C GLY A 89 15.07 -13.53 -7.12
N ILE A 90 14.68 -12.55 -7.95
CA ILE A 90 15.63 -11.61 -8.56
C ILE A 90 16.00 -10.55 -7.53
N ASN A 91 17.28 -10.49 -7.15
CA ASN A 91 17.80 -9.39 -6.34
C ASN A 91 18.00 -8.13 -7.21
N TRP A 92 16.89 -7.46 -7.54
CA TRP A 92 16.89 -6.28 -8.40
C TRP A 92 17.36 -4.99 -7.71
N ARG A 93 17.57 -5.04 -6.39
CA ARG A 93 17.96 -3.88 -5.57
C ARG A 93 19.49 -3.71 -5.52
N LYS A 94 20.26 -4.80 -5.62
CA LYS A 94 21.75 -4.80 -5.59
C LYS A 94 22.31 -5.85 -6.57
N PRO A 95 22.87 -5.46 -7.74
CA PRO A 95 22.87 -4.10 -8.31
C PRO A 95 21.46 -3.65 -8.74
N LEU A 96 21.25 -2.34 -8.83
CA LEU A 96 19.94 -1.79 -9.16
C LEU A 96 19.53 -2.08 -10.61
N ARG A 97 18.48 -2.86 -10.79
CA ARG A 97 17.86 -3.18 -12.08
C ARG A 97 16.68 -2.26 -12.37
N LYS A 98 16.93 -1.22 -13.17
CA LYS A 98 15.96 -0.14 -13.46
C LYS A 98 14.69 -0.64 -14.16
N ASP A 99 14.83 -1.67 -15.00
CA ASP A 99 13.76 -2.37 -15.72
C ASP A 99 12.72 -2.99 -14.78
N ILE A 100 13.13 -3.38 -13.57
CA ILE A 100 12.25 -3.90 -12.52
C ILE A 100 11.85 -2.80 -11.55
N MET A 101 12.80 -1.94 -11.16
CA MET A 101 12.56 -0.87 -10.19
C MET A 101 11.40 0.04 -10.62
N PHE A 102 11.42 0.52 -11.87
CA PHE A 102 10.42 1.49 -12.31
C PHE A 102 8.99 0.95 -12.28
N PRO A 103 8.67 -0.21 -12.90
CA PRO A 103 7.33 -0.78 -12.79
C PRO A 103 7.01 -1.17 -11.34
N TYR A 104 7.95 -1.73 -10.57
CA TYR A 104 7.70 -2.12 -9.19
C TYR A 104 7.30 -0.94 -8.31
N VAL A 105 8.07 0.15 -8.34
CA VAL A 105 7.83 1.35 -7.52
C VAL A 105 6.60 2.10 -8.01
N THR A 106 6.40 2.19 -9.32
CA THR A 106 5.19 2.82 -9.87
C THR A 106 3.95 2.09 -9.40
N LEU A 107 3.90 0.76 -9.60
CA LEU A 107 2.80 -0.08 -9.17
C LEU A 107 2.59 -0.07 -7.65
N TYR A 108 3.65 0.07 -6.87
CA TYR A 108 3.57 0.21 -5.41
C TYR A 108 2.91 1.53 -5.00
N LEU A 109 3.29 2.63 -5.64
CA LEU A 109 2.78 3.96 -5.29
C LEU A 109 1.33 4.12 -5.72
N SER A 110 0.89 3.53 -6.82
CA SER A 110 -0.49 3.64 -7.32
C SER A 110 -1.54 3.37 -6.23
N PRO A 111 -1.63 2.19 -5.61
CA PRO A 111 -2.65 1.90 -4.60
C PRO A 111 -2.56 2.88 -3.41
N ILE A 112 -1.35 3.28 -2.99
CA ILE A 112 -1.16 4.22 -1.89
C ILE A 112 -1.74 5.60 -2.25
N MET A 113 -1.50 6.09 -3.47
CA MET A 113 -2.08 7.36 -3.94
C MET A 113 -3.61 7.28 -3.96
N PHE A 114 -4.17 6.14 -4.34
CA PHE A 114 -5.61 5.91 -4.33
C PHE A 114 -6.22 5.77 -2.93
N TYR A 115 -5.43 5.40 -1.91
CA TYR A 115 -5.88 5.47 -0.53
C TYR A 115 -5.69 6.86 0.10
N TRP A 116 -4.78 7.66 -0.46
CA TRP A 116 -4.47 8.99 0.05
C TRP A 116 -5.34 10.09 -0.56
N TRP A 117 -5.32 10.25 -1.89
CA TRP A 117 -5.95 11.39 -2.56
C TRP A 117 -7.45 11.55 -2.28
N PRO A 118 -8.27 10.48 -2.27
CA PRO A 118 -9.70 10.62 -1.97
C PRO A 118 -9.99 11.14 -0.56
N LEU A 119 -9.04 11.05 0.39
CA LEU A 119 -9.21 11.63 1.72
C LEU A 119 -9.41 13.15 1.67
N ALA A 120 -8.89 13.83 0.64
CA ALA A 120 -9.12 15.27 0.45
C ALA A 120 -10.58 15.59 0.12
N LEU A 121 -11.29 14.66 -0.52
CA LEU A 121 -12.72 14.77 -0.86
C LEU A 121 -13.60 14.51 0.36
N LEU A 122 -13.13 13.69 1.30
CA LEU A 122 -13.85 13.37 2.54
C LEU A 122 -13.63 14.44 3.61
N TYR A 123 -12.36 14.65 4.00
CA TYR A 123 -12.00 15.59 5.07
C TYR A 123 -10.51 15.94 4.99
N LYS A 124 -10.20 17.21 4.65
CA LYS A 124 -8.83 17.69 4.42
C LYS A 124 -7.83 17.35 5.54
N PRO A 125 -8.18 17.40 6.83
CA PRO A 125 -7.27 16.96 7.89
C PRO A 125 -6.83 15.50 7.76
N LEU A 126 -7.70 14.56 7.34
CA LEU A 126 -7.29 13.16 7.10
C LEU A 126 -6.23 13.09 6.01
N TRP A 127 -6.38 13.88 4.95
CA TRP A 127 -5.40 13.95 3.87
C TRP A 127 -4.02 14.42 4.35
N TYR A 128 -3.98 15.45 5.21
CA TYR A 128 -2.71 15.92 5.79
C TYR A 128 -2.08 14.90 6.74
N VAL A 129 -2.87 14.29 7.62
CA VAL A 129 -2.36 13.26 8.55
C VAL A 129 -1.82 12.07 7.76
N PHE A 130 -2.54 11.61 6.73
CA PHE A 130 -2.05 10.55 5.85
C PHE A 130 -0.75 10.96 5.14
N GLY A 131 -0.65 12.20 4.66
CA GLY A 131 0.56 12.73 4.03
C GLY A 131 1.79 12.66 4.96
N VAL A 132 1.62 13.01 6.24
CA VAL A 132 2.70 12.88 7.24
C VAL A 132 3.11 11.42 7.41
N LEU A 133 2.15 10.50 7.55
CA LEU A 133 2.43 9.06 7.65
C LEU A 133 3.11 8.52 6.38
N PHE A 134 2.71 9.01 5.20
CA PHE A 134 3.32 8.66 3.93
C PHE A 134 4.79 9.08 3.86
N VAL A 135 5.11 10.30 4.29
CA VAL A 135 6.50 10.79 4.36
C VAL A 135 7.33 9.94 5.32
N ILE A 136 6.80 9.66 6.52
CA ILE A 136 7.49 8.80 7.51
C ILE A 136 7.77 7.41 6.92
N GLY A 137 6.76 6.77 6.33
CA GLY A 137 6.89 5.46 5.70
C GLY A 137 7.88 5.46 4.53
N SER A 138 7.89 6.51 3.72
CA SER A 138 8.82 6.66 2.58
C SER A 138 10.27 6.76 3.03
N VAL A 139 10.54 7.56 4.06
CA VAL A 139 11.89 7.69 4.65
C VAL A 139 12.36 6.36 5.22
N LEU A 140 11.49 5.64 5.94
CA LEU A 140 11.80 4.30 6.48
C LEU A 140 12.06 3.29 5.36
N ASN A 141 11.23 3.30 4.31
CA ASN A 141 11.37 2.42 3.16
C ASN A 141 12.75 2.59 2.49
N ILE A 142 13.11 3.84 2.16
CA ILE A 142 14.41 4.16 1.52
C ILE A 142 15.57 3.73 2.41
N ARG A 143 15.53 4.03 3.72
CA ARG A 143 16.59 3.67 4.67
C ARG A 143 16.70 2.16 4.96
N SER A 144 15.73 1.37 4.52
CA SER A 144 15.70 -0.10 4.73
C SER A 144 16.27 -0.90 3.54
N HIS A 145 16.81 -0.24 2.51
CA HIS A 145 17.43 -0.85 1.33
C HIS A 145 18.96 -0.68 1.36
#